data_AF-A0A1F6DTA3-F1
#
_entry.id   AF-A0A1F6DTA3-F1
#
_cell.length_a   1.000
_cell.length_b   1.000
_cell.length_c   1.000
_cell.angle_alpha   90.00
_cell.angle_beta   90.00
_cell.angle_gamma   90.00
#
_symmetry.space_group_name_H-M   'P 1'
#
loop_
_entity.id
_entity.type
_entity.pdbx_description
1 polymer ?
#
loop_
_entity_poly.entity_id
_entity_poly.type
_entity_poly.pdbx_seq_one_letter_code
_entity_poly.pdbx_strand_id
1 'polypeptide(L)'
;MITLPVIIKADGSSEVFDPRRLVVSLERSGAGVHTAERIANAITDTVVPGASSKEIYTRAFSLLRKEARPIAARYALRRALLELGPTGHPFEDFMSHLYRKEGWQVETRKIIQGKCVPHEIDFYASHPEQNIFLAAELKYHNDPSYKTDLKVALYVKSRFDDIFACDSTARACPIDRGLLVTNTKFTSEAIAYAECAGVELLGWGYPSDNNLFMRMSHARVYPVTALTSLSSAEKRLLIEHRVVAVDEVVQDRRLLDVLHLSSERVGELLAEADGLLSLSPASRATVMV
;
A
#
# COMPACT_ATOMS: atom_id res chain seq x y z
N MET A 1 -14.75 4.46 -36.07
CA MET A 1 -13.78 4.39 -34.96
C MET A 1 -14.22 5.41 -33.93
N ILE A 2 -14.55 4.97 -32.71
CA ILE A 2 -14.86 5.90 -31.62
C ILE A 2 -13.52 6.43 -31.12
N THR A 3 -13.30 7.73 -31.29
CA THR A 3 -12.10 8.39 -30.76
C THR A 3 -12.28 8.54 -29.25
N LEU A 4 -11.44 7.86 -28.46
CA LEU A 4 -11.51 7.94 -27.01
C LEU A 4 -10.97 9.31 -26.53
N PRO A 5 -11.56 9.92 -25.48
CA PRO A 5 -11.19 11.26 -25.06
C PRO A 5 -9.84 11.30 -24.35
N VAL A 6 -9.19 12.47 -24.40
CA VAL A 6 -8.00 12.76 -23.59
C VAL A 6 -8.42 13.09 -22.16
N ILE A 7 -7.76 12.47 -21.18
CA ILE A 7 -7.99 12.63 -19.74
C ILE A 7 -6.76 13.21 -19.04
N ILE A 8 -6.95 13.77 -17.86
CA ILE A 8 -5.88 14.37 -17.04
C ILE A 8 -5.51 13.46 -15.87
N LYS A 9 -4.23 13.09 -15.78
CA LYS A 9 -3.68 12.29 -14.68
C LYS A 9 -3.54 13.12 -13.39
N ALA A 10 -3.32 12.42 -12.28
CA ALA A 10 -3.07 13.05 -10.99
C ALA A 10 -1.82 13.94 -10.97
N ASP A 11 -0.83 13.67 -11.83
CA ASP A 11 0.39 14.47 -12.00
C ASP A 11 0.24 15.63 -13.01
N GLY A 12 -0.98 15.88 -13.51
CA GLY A 12 -1.28 16.93 -14.49
C GLY A 12 -0.97 16.57 -15.94
N SER A 13 -0.29 15.45 -16.21
CA SER A 13 -0.06 14.99 -17.58
C SER A 13 -1.35 14.46 -18.23
N SER A 14 -1.43 14.48 -19.55
CA SER A 14 -2.58 14.00 -20.30
C SER A 14 -2.32 12.66 -20.99
N GLU A 15 -3.35 11.84 -21.15
CA GLU A 15 -3.30 10.64 -21.98
C GLU A 15 -4.67 10.34 -22.60
N VAL A 16 -4.70 9.52 -23.66
CA VAL A 16 -5.95 8.99 -24.19
C VAL A 16 -6.52 7.98 -23.19
N PHE A 17 -7.81 8.10 -22.87
CA PHE A 17 -8.50 7.14 -22.01
C PHE A 17 -8.43 5.74 -22.61
N ASP A 18 -7.96 4.76 -21.82
CA ASP A 18 -7.94 3.34 -22.20
C ASP A 18 -8.87 2.54 -21.29
N PRO A 19 -10.04 2.10 -21.77
CA PRO A 19 -10.97 1.26 -21.02
C PRO A 19 -10.34 -0.04 -20.51
N ARG A 20 -9.37 -0.61 -21.24
CA ARG A 20 -8.72 -1.87 -20.85
C ARG A 20 -7.90 -1.70 -19.58
N ARG A 21 -7.26 -0.55 -19.38
CA ARG A 21 -6.56 -0.24 -18.13
C ARG A 21 -7.51 -0.22 -16.93
N LEU A 22 -8.73 0.25 -17.13
CA LEU A 22 -9.75 0.24 -16.08
C LEU A 22 -10.24 -1.18 -15.77
N VAL A 23 -10.50 -2.00 -16.80
CA VAL A 23 -10.85 -3.42 -16.63
C VAL A 23 -9.77 -4.14 -15.83
N VAL A 24 -8.51 -4.07 -16.25
CA VAL A 24 -7.37 -4.71 -15.56
C VAL A 24 -7.25 -4.23 -14.11
N SER A 25 -7.50 -2.95 -13.83
CA SER A 25 -7.45 -2.39 -12.48
C SER A 25 -8.55 -2.96 -11.56
N LEU A 26 -9.76 -3.14 -12.10
CA LEU A 26 -10.90 -3.72 -11.39
C LEU A 26 -10.70 -5.22 -11.16
N GLU A 27 -10.26 -5.96 -12.19
CA GLU A 27 -9.98 -7.40 -12.11
C GLU A 27 -8.86 -7.70 -11.12
N ARG A 28 -7.79 -6.91 -11.12
CA ARG A 28 -6.71 -7.04 -10.12
C ARG A 28 -7.21 -6.86 -8.69
N SER A 29 -8.31 -6.12 -8.51
CA SER A 29 -8.95 -5.94 -7.21
C SER A 29 -9.92 -7.07 -6.84
N GLY A 30 -10.10 -8.04 -7.72
CA GLY A 30 -10.96 -9.22 -7.54
C GLY A 30 -12.31 -9.13 -8.23
N ALA A 31 -12.60 -8.06 -9.00
CA ALA A 31 -13.83 -8.00 -9.77
C ALA A 31 -13.84 -9.11 -10.84
N GLY A 32 -14.96 -9.80 -11.01
CA GLY A 32 -15.13 -10.73 -12.12
C GLY A 32 -15.10 -9.99 -13.46
N VAL A 33 -14.62 -10.66 -14.52
CA VAL A 33 -14.46 -10.11 -15.88
C VAL A 33 -15.72 -9.35 -16.32
N HIS A 34 -16.90 -9.97 -16.20
CA HIS A 34 -18.16 -9.35 -16.61
C HIS A 34 -18.49 -8.06 -15.83
N THR A 35 -18.23 -8.03 -14.52
CA THR A 35 -18.42 -6.84 -13.69
C THR A 35 -17.43 -5.74 -14.09
N ALA A 36 -16.17 -6.10 -14.31
CA ALA A 36 -15.12 -5.16 -14.69
C ALA A 36 -15.41 -4.51 -16.07
N GLU A 37 -15.77 -5.32 -17.06
CA GLU A 37 -16.15 -4.85 -18.41
C GLU A 37 -17.38 -3.96 -18.37
N ARG A 38 -18.44 -4.34 -17.64
CA ARG A 38 -19.66 -3.53 -17.55
C ARG A 38 -19.40 -2.17 -16.88
N ILE A 39 -18.62 -2.13 -15.81
CA ILE A 39 -18.22 -0.87 -15.16
C ILE A 39 -17.39 -0.01 -16.11
N ALA A 40 -16.43 -0.62 -16.82
CA ALA A 40 -15.59 0.08 -17.78
C ALA A 40 -16.41 0.65 -18.95
N ASN A 41 -17.37 -0.10 -19.48
CA ASN A 41 -18.27 0.36 -20.54
C ASN A 41 -19.13 1.53 -20.07
N ALA A 42 -19.77 1.42 -18.89
CA ALA A 42 -20.58 2.50 -18.32
C ALA A 42 -19.80 3.82 -18.13
N ILE A 43 -18.50 3.73 -17.82
CA ILE A 43 -17.61 4.89 -17.74
C ILE A 43 -17.20 5.38 -19.12
N THR A 44 -16.88 4.47 -20.04
CA THR A 44 -16.50 4.79 -21.43
C THR A 44 -17.60 5.58 -22.14
N ASP A 45 -18.87 5.25 -21.90
CA ASP A 45 -20.02 5.90 -22.53
C ASP A 45 -20.26 7.35 -22.07
N THR A 46 -19.58 7.78 -21.01
CA THR A 46 -19.88 9.02 -20.29
C THR A 46 -18.63 9.83 -19.92
N VAL A 47 -17.45 9.32 -20.20
CA VAL A 47 -16.19 10.05 -19.97
C VAL A 47 -16.07 11.16 -21.01
N VAL A 48 -15.73 12.36 -20.55
CA VAL A 48 -15.61 13.55 -21.39
C VAL A 48 -14.15 13.98 -21.54
N PRO A 49 -13.79 14.70 -22.61
CA PRO A 49 -12.46 15.31 -22.74
C PRO A 49 -12.13 16.19 -21.53
N GLY A 50 -10.92 16.05 -21.00
CA GLY A 50 -10.45 16.78 -19.82
C GLY A 50 -10.90 16.18 -18.48
N ALA A 51 -11.68 15.10 -18.46
CA ALA A 51 -12.02 14.40 -17.23
C ALA A 51 -10.75 13.95 -16.48
N SER A 52 -10.78 14.04 -15.15
CA SER A 52 -9.64 13.63 -14.35
C SER A 52 -9.64 12.11 -14.09
N SER A 53 -8.45 11.51 -14.03
CA SER A 53 -8.27 10.12 -13.58
C SER A 53 -8.88 9.86 -12.19
N LYS A 54 -8.90 10.88 -11.32
CA LYS A 54 -9.55 10.85 -10.01
C LYS A 54 -11.07 10.73 -10.11
N GLU A 55 -11.68 11.46 -11.04
CA GLU A 55 -13.12 11.37 -11.32
C GLU A 55 -13.49 10.00 -11.84
N ILE A 56 -12.76 9.50 -12.86
CA ILE A 56 -12.94 8.16 -13.42
C ILE A 56 -12.85 7.09 -12.32
N TYR A 57 -11.82 7.17 -11.47
CA TYR A 57 -11.67 6.28 -10.33
C TYR A 57 -12.89 6.35 -9.39
N THR A 58 -13.36 7.55 -9.05
CA THR A 58 -14.44 7.76 -8.08
C THR A 58 -15.76 7.18 -8.60
N ARG A 59 -16.01 7.32 -9.91
CA ARG A 59 -17.17 6.72 -10.58
C ARG A 59 -17.08 5.19 -10.60
N ALA A 60 -15.92 4.64 -10.96
CA ALA A 60 -15.70 3.18 -10.96
C ALA A 60 -15.87 2.58 -9.57
N PHE A 61 -15.29 3.22 -8.56
CA PHE A 61 -15.42 2.83 -7.16
C PHE A 61 -16.89 2.85 -6.71
N SER A 62 -17.64 3.89 -7.08
CA SER A 62 -19.06 4.03 -6.71
C SER A 62 -19.92 2.92 -7.32
N LEU A 63 -19.66 2.55 -8.57
CA LEU A 63 -20.34 1.42 -9.23
C LEU A 63 -19.97 0.10 -8.56
N LEU A 64 -18.68 -0.16 -8.36
CA LEU A 64 -18.19 -1.39 -7.73
C LEU A 64 -18.71 -1.56 -6.30
N ARG A 65 -18.79 -0.48 -5.52
CA ARG A 65 -19.27 -0.50 -4.13
C ARG A 65 -20.74 -0.91 -4.02
N LYS A 66 -21.58 -0.57 -5.01
CA LYS A 66 -22.99 -0.96 -5.03
C LYS A 66 -23.18 -2.46 -5.26
N GLU A 67 -22.23 -3.10 -5.93
CA GLU A 67 -22.36 -4.49 -6.36
C GLU A 67 -21.55 -5.45 -5.50
N ALA A 68 -20.34 -5.06 -5.10
CA ALA A 68 -19.43 -5.89 -4.34
C ALA A 68 -18.58 -5.02 -3.39
N ARG A 69 -19.14 -4.68 -2.22
CA ARG A 69 -18.49 -3.81 -1.23
C ARG A 69 -17.08 -4.31 -0.81
N PRO A 70 -16.84 -5.61 -0.54
CA PRO A 70 -15.49 -6.11 -0.24
C PRO A 70 -14.47 -5.85 -1.37
N ILE A 71 -14.88 -6.03 -2.62
CA ILE A 71 -14.03 -5.81 -3.80
C ILE A 71 -13.75 -4.31 -3.96
N ALA A 72 -14.73 -3.45 -3.68
CA ALA A 72 -14.54 -2.00 -3.67
C ALA A 72 -13.55 -1.55 -2.58
N ALA A 73 -13.61 -2.15 -1.39
CA ALA A 73 -12.64 -1.90 -0.32
C ALA A 73 -11.21 -2.28 -0.77
N ARG A 74 -11.05 -3.43 -1.43
CA ARG A 74 -9.76 -3.84 -2.02
C ARG A 74 -9.30 -2.90 -3.13
N TYR A 75 -10.21 -2.45 -4.01
CA TYR A 75 -9.91 -1.47 -5.06
C TYR A 75 -9.44 -0.13 -4.49
N ALA A 76 -9.92 0.23 -3.30
CA ALA A 76 -9.54 1.46 -2.60
C ALA A 76 -8.24 1.40 -1.81
N LEU A 77 -7.56 0.25 -1.74
CA LEU A 77 -6.38 0.06 -0.88
C LEU A 77 -5.27 1.10 -1.08
N ARG A 78 -5.02 1.53 -2.33
CA ARG A 78 -4.01 2.57 -2.59
C ARG A 78 -4.37 3.87 -1.88
N ARG A 79 -5.65 4.25 -1.93
CA ARG A 79 -6.15 5.46 -1.26
C ARG A 79 -6.21 5.27 0.25
N ALA A 80 -6.61 4.08 0.70
CA ALA A 80 -6.63 3.72 2.11
C ALA A 80 -5.25 3.91 2.76
N LEU A 81 -4.17 3.49 2.08
CA LEU A 81 -2.82 3.74 2.58
C LEU A 81 -2.51 5.23 2.76
N LEU A 82 -2.99 6.12 1.88
CA LEU A 82 -2.81 7.59 2.00
C LEU A 82 -3.63 8.20 3.14
N GLU A 83 -4.63 7.47 3.64
CA GLU A 83 -5.52 7.91 4.72
C GLU A 83 -5.01 7.51 6.11
N LEU A 84 -3.85 6.84 6.20
CA LEU A 84 -3.28 6.40 7.48
C LEU A 84 -2.82 7.55 8.38
N GLY A 85 -2.73 8.77 7.88
CA GLY A 85 -2.50 9.97 8.69
C GLY A 85 -1.81 11.04 7.87
N PRO A 86 -1.57 12.23 8.43
CA PRO A 86 -0.58 13.12 7.85
C PRO A 86 0.86 12.70 8.21
N THR A 87 1.06 11.98 9.31
CA THR A 87 2.38 11.52 9.80
C THR A 87 2.75 10.15 9.22
N GLY A 88 4.05 9.83 9.20
CA GLY A 88 4.55 8.53 8.76
C GLY A 88 4.35 7.39 9.76
N HIS A 89 4.11 7.69 11.04
CA HIS A 89 4.10 6.69 12.11
C HIS A 89 3.00 5.63 11.97
N PRO A 90 1.74 5.96 11.61
CA PRO A 90 0.73 4.94 11.38
C PRO A 90 1.07 4.00 10.21
N PHE A 91 1.83 4.49 9.22
CA PHE A 91 2.34 3.66 8.14
C PHE A 91 3.46 2.72 8.63
N GLU A 92 4.34 3.18 9.52
CA GLU A 92 5.33 2.33 10.20
C GLU A 92 4.66 1.22 11.03
N ASP A 93 3.61 1.56 11.79
CA ASP A 93 2.84 0.60 12.59
C ASP A 93 2.15 -0.42 11.69
N PHE A 94 1.53 0.03 10.59
CA PHE A 94 0.92 -0.84 9.60
C PHE A 94 1.93 -1.81 8.96
N MET A 95 3.09 -1.31 8.53
CA MET A 95 4.15 -2.16 7.98
C MET A 95 4.68 -3.15 9.02
N SER A 96 4.77 -2.74 10.29
CA SER A 96 5.16 -3.63 11.39
C SER A 96 4.18 -4.77 11.59
N HIS A 97 2.88 -4.47 11.56
CA HIS A 97 1.85 -5.50 11.62
C HIS A 97 1.91 -6.46 10.42
N LEU A 98 2.05 -5.93 9.21
CA LEU A 98 2.17 -6.74 7.98
C LEU A 98 3.32 -7.74 8.07
N TYR A 99 4.52 -7.28 8.43
CA TYR A 99 5.69 -8.16 8.55
C TYR A 99 5.56 -9.17 9.70
N ARG A 100 4.96 -8.79 10.84
CA ARG A 100 4.67 -9.75 11.92
C ARG A 100 3.74 -10.86 11.45
N LYS A 101 2.73 -10.53 10.64
CA LYS A 101 1.81 -11.51 10.03
C LYS A 101 2.52 -12.42 9.02
N GLU A 102 3.61 -11.96 8.41
CA GLU A 102 4.48 -12.75 7.55
C GLU A 102 5.59 -13.51 8.33
N GLY A 103 5.54 -13.53 9.66
CA GLY A 103 6.46 -14.32 10.50
C GLY A 103 7.71 -13.59 10.99
N TRP A 104 7.82 -12.28 10.76
CA TRP A 104 8.97 -11.48 11.19
C TRP A 104 8.80 -10.95 12.62
N GLN A 105 9.91 -10.79 13.33
CA GLN A 105 9.98 -9.98 14.54
C GLN A 105 10.42 -8.57 14.15
N VAL A 106 9.70 -7.54 14.59
CA VAL A 106 9.87 -6.15 14.13
C VAL A 106 10.09 -5.20 15.30
N GLU A 107 11.13 -4.38 15.19
CA GLU A 107 11.46 -3.22 16.03
C GLU A 107 11.46 -1.95 15.16
N THR A 108 10.89 -0.84 15.64
CA THR A 108 10.90 0.45 14.92
C THR A 108 11.82 1.45 15.60
N ARG A 109 12.29 2.45 14.84
CA ARG A 109 13.18 3.54 15.31
C ARG A 109 14.45 3.02 16.00
N LYS A 110 15.03 1.95 15.45
CA LYS A 110 16.23 1.33 16.00
C LYS A 110 17.45 2.14 15.60
N ILE A 111 18.28 2.51 16.56
CA ILE A 111 19.59 3.13 16.28
C ILE A 111 20.61 2.03 16.01
N ILE A 112 21.26 2.10 14.86
CA ILE A 112 22.30 1.16 14.43
C ILE A 112 23.57 1.95 14.13
N GLN A 113 24.68 1.54 14.74
CA GLN A 113 25.96 2.20 14.55
C GLN A 113 26.58 1.77 13.22
N GLY A 114 26.61 2.66 12.23
CA GLY A 114 27.37 2.43 11.00
C GLY A 114 28.86 2.59 11.22
N LYS A 115 29.64 2.41 10.14
CA LYS A 115 31.09 2.66 10.15
C LYS A 115 31.41 4.11 10.52
N CYS A 116 30.67 5.07 9.99
CA CYS A 116 30.93 6.48 10.20
C CYS A 116 30.06 7.07 11.31
N VAL A 117 28.74 6.80 11.30
CA VAL A 117 27.78 7.46 12.20
C VAL A 117 26.64 6.52 12.64
N PRO A 118 25.97 6.81 13.77
CA PRO A 118 24.73 6.14 14.13
C PRO A 118 23.60 6.54 13.17
N HIS A 119 22.78 5.56 12.77
CA HIS A 119 21.60 5.74 11.93
C HIS A 119 20.36 5.28 12.68
N GLU A 120 19.36 6.16 12.80
CA GLU A 120 18.02 5.75 13.20
C GLU A 120 17.30 5.14 12.00
N ILE A 121 17.01 3.85 12.08
CA ILE A 121 16.30 3.11 11.05
C ILE A 121 14.82 3.04 11.41
N ASP A 122 13.96 3.43 10.47
CA ASP A 122 12.51 3.43 10.64
C ASP A 122 12.00 2.04 11.06
N PHE A 123 12.57 1.00 10.45
CA PHE A 123 12.11 -0.37 10.57
C PHE A 123 13.26 -1.39 10.57
N TYR A 124 13.35 -2.20 11.62
CA TYR A 124 14.28 -3.32 11.73
C TYR A 124 13.50 -4.61 11.94
N ALA A 125 13.80 -5.65 11.16
CA ALA A 125 13.12 -6.92 11.27
C ALA A 125 14.09 -8.11 11.21
N SER A 126 13.75 -9.17 11.94
CA SER A 126 14.45 -10.46 11.89
C SER A 126 13.47 -11.59 11.60
N HIS A 127 13.89 -12.56 10.80
CA HIS A 127 13.11 -13.76 10.51
C HIS A 127 13.77 -14.96 11.20
N PRO A 128 13.28 -15.42 12.37
CA PRO A 128 13.96 -16.43 13.19
C PRO A 128 14.26 -17.73 12.45
N GLU A 129 13.35 -18.20 11.60
CA GLU A 129 13.52 -19.46 10.87
C GLU A 129 14.54 -19.36 9.72
N GLN A 130 14.70 -18.17 9.12
CA GLN A 130 15.59 -17.96 7.97
C GLN A 130 16.94 -17.38 8.40
N ASN A 131 17.04 -16.92 9.66
CA ASN A 131 18.18 -16.18 10.20
C ASN A 131 18.56 -14.98 9.32
N ILE A 132 17.55 -14.25 8.83
CA ILE A 132 17.70 -13.04 8.00
C ILE A 132 17.34 -11.81 8.82
N PHE A 133 18.14 -10.77 8.70
CA PHE A 133 17.93 -9.46 9.28
C PHE A 133 17.78 -8.40 8.19
N LEU A 134 16.73 -7.60 8.30
CA LEU A 134 16.33 -6.58 7.35
C LEU A 134 16.28 -5.24 8.06
N ALA A 135 16.79 -4.20 7.41
CA ALA A 135 16.53 -2.81 7.77
C ALA A 135 15.80 -2.13 6.63
N ALA A 136 14.83 -1.29 6.97
CA ALA A 136 14.06 -0.56 5.99
C ALA A 136 13.88 0.91 6.35
N GLU A 137 13.88 1.72 5.30
CA GLU A 137 13.59 3.14 5.29
C GLU A 137 12.19 3.34 4.71
N LEU A 138 11.28 3.88 5.51
CA LEU A 138 9.90 4.08 5.13
C LEU A 138 9.74 5.53 4.67
N LYS A 139 9.14 5.71 3.49
CA LYS A 139 8.87 7.02 2.89
C LYS A 139 7.41 7.10 2.53
N TYR A 140 6.67 7.62 3.49
CA TYR A 140 5.23 7.80 3.43
C TYR A 140 4.86 9.14 2.78
N HIS A 141 3.86 9.12 1.89
CA HIS A 141 3.35 10.30 1.20
C HIS A 141 1.82 10.34 1.27
N ASN A 142 1.26 11.55 1.43
CA ASN A 142 -0.19 11.77 1.44
C ASN A 142 -0.75 12.11 0.05
N ASP A 143 0.13 12.48 -0.89
CA ASP A 143 -0.25 12.83 -2.25
C ASP A 143 -0.12 11.60 -3.17
N PRO A 144 -1.22 11.11 -3.78
CA PRO A 144 -1.18 9.97 -4.70
C PRO A 144 -0.33 10.20 -5.97
N SER A 145 -0.05 11.46 -6.30
CA SER A 145 0.79 11.86 -7.43
C SER A 145 2.28 11.84 -7.09
N TYR A 146 2.64 11.96 -5.82
CA TYR A 146 4.02 11.98 -5.38
C TYR A 146 4.69 10.62 -5.58
N LYS A 147 5.89 10.65 -6.16
CA LYS A 147 6.73 9.48 -6.37
C LYS A 147 8.02 9.65 -5.58
N THR A 148 8.45 8.58 -4.90
CA THR A 148 9.77 8.54 -4.27
C THR A 148 10.83 8.53 -5.37
N ASP A 149 11.72 9.52 -5.32
CA ASP A 149 12.63 9.85 -6.43
C ASP A 149 14.05 9.29 -6.24
N LEU A 150 14.91 9.57 -7.23
CA LEU A 150 16.31 9.15 -7.24
C LEU A 150 17.10 9.70 -6.04
N LYS A 151 16.82 10.93 -5.58
CA LYS A 151 17.53 11.53 -4.45
C LYS A 151 17.30 10.71 -3.18
N VAL A 152 16.06 10.27 -2.96
CA VAL A 152 15.74 9.39 -1.82
C VAL A 152 16.43 8.04 -1.95
N ALA A 153 16.44 7.43 -3.13
CA ALA A 153 17.11 6.15 -3.36
C ALA A 153 18.64 6.24 -3.12
N LEU A 154 19.28 7.31 -3.60
CA LEU A 154 20.71 7.59 -3.37
C LEU A 154 21.02 7.77 -1.87
N TYR A 155 20.17 8.52 -1.15
CA TYR A 155 20.30 8.72 0.28
C TYR A 155 20.19 7.41 1.05
N VAL A 156 19.19 6.58 0.71
CA VAL A 156 18.99 5.28 1.38
C VAL A 156 20.16 4.33 1.10
N LYS A 157 20.69 4.32 -0.13
CA LYS A 157 21.90 3.54 -0.45
C LYS A 157 23.09 3.96 0.40
N SER A 158 23.36 5.27 0.52
CA SER A 158 24.52 5.74 1.29
C SER A 158 24.40 5.41 2.79
N ARG A 159 23.19 5.45 3.36
CA ARG A 159 22.95 5.00 4.74
C ARG A 159 23.27 3.51 4.91
N PHE A 160 22.72 2.67 4.04
CA PHE A 160 22.94 1.23 4.14
C PHE A 160 24.39 0.85 3.86
N ASP A 161 25.09 1.54 2.95
CA ASP A 161 26.52 1.34 2.74
C ASP A 161 27.35 1.62 3.99
N ASP A 162 27.01 2.68 4.73
CA ASP A 162 27.70 2.98 5.99
C ASP A 162 27.43 1.91 7.06
N ILE A 163 26.21 1.38 7.12
CA ILE A 163 25.81 0.32 8.05
C ILE A 163 26.47 -1.02 7.69
N PHE A 164 26.47 -1.40 6.41
CA PHE A 164 27.08 -2.65 5.94
C PHE A 164 28.60 -2.63 6.05
N ALA A 165 29.22 -1.45 6.01
CA ALA A 165 30.66 -1.29 6.18
C ALA A 165 31.12 -1.31 7.65
N CYS A 166 30.21 -1.49 8.62
CA CYS A 166 30.56 -1.47 10.03
C CYS A 166 31.41 -2.69 10.45
N ASP A 167 32.08 -2.57 11.58
CA ASP A 167 32.97 -3.62 12.07
C ASP A 167 32.19 -4.87 12.52
N SER A 168 32.35 -5.96 11.75
CA SER A 168 31.75 -7.27 12.03
C SER A 168 32.12 -7.84 13.40
N THR A 169 33.28 -7.47 13.96
CA THR A 169 33.72 -7.95 15.29
C THR A 169 32.95 -7.29 16.43
N ALA A 170 32.32 -6.13 16.19
CA ALA A 170 31.52 -5.41 17.18
C ALA A 170 30.08 -5.96 17.33
N ARG A 171 29.65 -6.97 16.54
CA ARG A 171 28.26 -7.46 16.47
C ARG A 171 27.21 -6.34 16.26
N ALA A 172 27.63 -5.14 15.82
CA ALA A 172 26.84 -3.92 15.93
C ALA A 172 25.87 -3.69 14.76
N CYS A 173 26.04 -4.39 13.63
CA CYS A 173 25.17 -4.22 12.44
C CYS A 173 24.71 -5.55 11.86
N PRO A 174 23.84 -6.30 12.56
CA PRO A 174 23.24 -7.51 12.04
C PRO A 174 22.13 -7.14 11.05
N ILE A 175 22.49 -6.74 9.83
CA ILE A 175 21.55 -6.51 8.74
C ILE A 175 22.12 -7.15 7.47
N ASP A 176 21.35 -8.02 6.84
CA ASP A 176 21.69 -8.67 5.58
C ASP A 176 21.14 -7.90 4.38
N ARG A 177 20.04 -7.15 4.58
CA ARG A 177 19.28 -6.51 3.50
C ARG A 177 18.81 -5.10 3.89
N GLY A 178 18.92 -4.17 2.94
CA GLY A 178 18.45 -2.80 3.05
C GLY A 178 17.29 -2.55 2.09
N LEU A 179 16.18 -2.03 2.60
CA LEU A 179 14.93 -1.88 1.84
C LEU A 179 14.41 -0.45 1.89
N LEU A 180 14.03 0.11 0.75
CA LEU A 180 13.29 1.36 0.67
C LEU A 180 11.80 1.06 0.43
N VAL A 181 10.95 1.47 1.37
CA VAL A 181 9.51 1.24 1.34
C VAL A 181 8.78 2.56 1.07
N THR A 182 7.76 2.52 0.20
CA THR A 182 6.84 3.64 0.02
C THR A 182 5.40 3.17 -0.19
N ASN A 183 4.42 3.94 0.29
CA ASN A 183 3.00 3.69 0.03
C ASN A 183 2.55 4.14 -1.37
N THR A 184 3.36 4.95 -2.07
CA THR A 184 3.10 5.40 -3.45
C THR A 184 3.96 4.63 -4.45
N LYS A 185 4.56 5.30 -5.43
CA LYS A 185 5.37 4.69 -6.50
C LYS A 185 6.76 5.28 -6.49
N PHE A 186 7.70 4.59 -7.12
CA PHE A 186 9.03 5.13 -7.43
C PHE A 186 9.05 5.81 -8.80
N THR A 187 9.99 6.73 -9.01
CA THR A 187 10.29 7.22 -10.38
C THR A 187 11.06 6.16 -11.17
N SER A 188 11.07 6.29 -12.50
CA SER A 188 11.84 5.40 -13.38
C SER A 188 13.33 5.42 -13.05
N GLU A 189 13.87 6.59 -12.74
CA GLU A 189 15.28 6.79 -12.41
C GLU A 189 15.62 6.15 -11.06
N ALA A 190 14.71 6.24 -10.07
CA ALA A 190 14.89 5.60 -8.77
C ALA A 190 14.92 4.07 -8.92
N ILE A 191 14.03 3.51 -9.74
CA ILE A 191 14.00 2.06 -10.05
C ILE A 191 15.31 1.65 -10.74
N ALA A 192 15.67 2.32 -11.84
CA ALA A 192 16.87 1.98 -12.60
C ALA A 192 18.15 2.07 -11.77
N TYR A 193 18.26 3.09 -10.91
CA TYR A 193 19.37 3.19 -9.97
C TYR A 193 19.36 2.07 -8.94
N ALA A 194 18.21 1.78 -8.32
CA ALA A 194 18.10 0.77 -7.28
C ALA A 194 18.45 -0.63 -7.79
N GLU A 195 17.97 -1.00 -8.99
CA GLU A 195 18.32 -2.25 -9.66
C GLU A 195 19.83 -2.34 -9.93
N CYS A 196 20.45 -1.25 -10.38
CA CYS A 196 21.88 -1.18 -10.66
C CYS A 196 22.73 -1.23 -9.39
N ALA A 197 22.34 -0.49 -8.36
CA ALA A 197 23.11 -0.30 -7.13
C ALA A 197 22.82 -1.35 -6.05
N GLY A 198 21.85 -2.23 -6.25
CA GLY A 198 21.44 -3.26 -5.28
C GLY A 198 20.65 -2.70 -4.09
N VAL A 199 19.82 -1.68 -4.32
CA VAL A 199 18.85 -1.19 -3.32
C VAL A 199 17.54 -1.93 -3.53
N GLU A 200 17.03 -2.60 -2.50
CA GLU A 200 15.71 -3.21 -2.61
C GLU A 200 14.61 -2.15 -2.48
N LEU A 201 13.57 -2.28 -3.30
CA LEU A 201 12.42 -1.37 -3.27
C LEU A 201 11.14 -2.15 -3.00
N LEU A 202 10.25 -1.55 -2.19
CA LEU A 202 8.88 -2.03 -2.00
C LEU A 202 7.92 -0.85 -2.10
N GLY A 203 7.10 -0.84 -3.15
CA GLY A 203 6.16 0.23 -3.44
C GLY A 203 4.80 -0.28 -3.85
N TRP A 204 3.87 0.64 -4.11
CA TRP A 204 2.62 0.31 -4.76
C TRP A 204 2.85 -0.13 -6.21
N GLY A 205 2.70 -1.43 -6.46
CA GLY A 205 2.89 -2.02 -7.78
C GLY A 205 4.35 -2.23 -8.21
N TYR A 206 5.33 -2.06 -7.31
CA TYR A 206 6.73 -2.45 -7.53
C TYR A 206 7.31 -3.22 -6.32
N PRO A 207 8.10 -4.29 -6.51
CA PRO A 207 8.38 -4.96 -7.79
C PRO A 207 7.11 -5.58 -8.39
N SER A 208 7.12 -5.88 -9.69
CA SER A 208 5.91 -6.31 -10.40
C SER A 208 5.25 -7.56 -9.79
N ASP A 209 6.02 -8.41 -9.12
CA ASP A 209 5.60 -9.69 -8.58
C ASP A 209 5.57 -9.81 -7.05
N ASN A 210 6.15 -8.86 -6.33
CA ASN A 210 6.16 -8.85 -4.86
C ASN A 210 5.97 -7.44 -4.27
N ASN A 211 5.11 -6.64 -4.90
CA ASN A 211 4.80 -5.29 -4.44
C ASN A 211 3.93 -5.27 -3.17
N LEU A 212 3.80 -4.07 -2.59
CA LEU A 212 3.05 -3.85 -1.35
C LEU A 212 1.59 -4.32 -1.44
N PHE A 213 0.92 -4.13 -2.58
CA PHE A 213 -0.45 -4.60 -2.77
C PHE A 213 -0.53 -6.14 -2.73
N MET A 214 0.39 -6.82 -3.40
CA MET A 214 0.45 -8.28 -3.40
C MET A 214 0.71 -8.81 -1.98
N ARG A 215 1.70 -8.25 -1.27
CA ARG A 215 2.03 -8.67 0.10
C ARG A 215 0.87 -8.50 1.07
N MET A 216 0.22 -7.33 1.07
CA MET A 216 -1.01 -7.09 1.83
C MET A 216 -2.09 -8.13 1.50
N SER A 217 -2.24 -8.47 0.21
CA SER A 217 -3.24 -9.41 -0.25
C SER A 217 -2.94 -10.87 0.16
N HIS A 218 -1.68 -11.30 0.09
CA HIS A 218 -1.25 -12.63 0.52
C HIS A 218 -1.32 -12.80 2.03
N ALA A 219 -0.86 -11.80 2.79
CA ALA A 219 -0.92 -11.81 4.25
C ALA A 219 -2.33 -11.58 4.81
N ARG A 220 -3.28 -11.15 3.96
CA ARG A 220 -4.62 -10.69 4.35
C ARG A 220 -4.56 -9.59 5.41
N VAL A 221 -3.65 -8.64 5.19
CA VAL A 221 -3.47 -7.47 6.05
C VAL A 221 -3.80 -6.24 5.22
N TYR A 222 -4.84 -5.53 5.62
CA TYR A 222 -5.34 -4.34 4.95
C TYR A 222 -5.48 -3.22 5.97
N PRO A 223 -5.22 -1.95 5.60
CA PRO A 223 -5.37 -0.85 6.54
C PRO A 223 -6.85 -0.65 6.90
N VAL A 224 -7.16 -0.30 8.15
CA VAL A 224 -8.56 -0.03 8.59
C VAL A 224 -9.24 1.05 7.76
N THR A 225 -8.46 1.95 7.17
CA THR A 225 -8.92 2.99 6.25
C THR A 225 -9.50 2.43 4.93
N ALA A 226 -9.34 1.14 4.65
CA ALA A 226 -9.96 0.48 3.49
C ALA A 226 -11.46 0.22 3.69
N LEU A 227 -11.93 0.12 4.93
CA LEU A 227 -13.34 -0.12 5.24
C LEU A 227 -14.17 1.09 4.81
N THR A 228 -15.16 0.84 3.96
CA THR A 228 -15.99 1.89 3.36
C THR A 228 -17.18 2.27 4.24
N SER A 229 -17.53 1.43 5.22
CA SER A 229 -18.54 1.69 6.26
C SER A 229 -18.07 2.68 7.34
N LEU A 230 -16.76 2.91 7.44
CA LEU A 230 -16.16 3.91 8.32
C LEU A 230 -16.12 5.30 7.65
N SER A 231 -16.56 6.30 8.41
CA SER A 231 -16.33 7.71 8.11
C SER A 231 -14.87 8.10 8.31
N SER A 232 -14.45 9.22 7.71
CA SER A 232 -13.09 9.74 7.91
C SER A 232 -12.77 10.05 9.38
N ALA A 233 -13.76 10.43 10.19
CA ALA A 233 -13.56 10.70 11.61
C ALA A 233 -13.34 9.41 12.40
N GLU A 234 -14.13 8.37 12.14
CA GLU A 234 -13.98 7.07 12.79
C GLU A 234 -12.64 6.41 12.41
N LYS A 235 -12.21 6.51 11.14
CA LYS A 235 -10.88 6.04 10.71
C LYS A 235 -9.75 6.70 11.50
N ARG A 236 -9.80 8.03 11.66
CA ARG A 236 -8.79 8.78 12.44
C ARG A 236 -8.79 8.34 13.90
N LEU A 237 -9.97 8.16 14.49
CA LEU A 237 -10.10 7.76 15.89
C LEU A 237 -9.50 6.37 16.15
N LEU A 238 -9.69 5.41 15.24
CA LEU A 238 -9.01 4.10 15.29
C LEU A 238 -7.49 4.24 15.22
N ILE A 239 -6.98 5.02 14.27
CA ILE A 239 -5.54 5.25 14.10
C ILE A 239 -4.92 5.91 15.35
N GLU A 240 -5.60 6.90 15.94
CA GLU A 240 -5.18 7.55 17.19
C GLU A 240 -5.08 6.54 18.36
N HIS A 241 -5.88 5.48 18.32
CA HIS A 241 -5.85 4.36 19.27
C HIS A 241 -4.96 3.20 18.80
N ARG A 242 -4.09 3.44 17.81
CA ARG A 242 -3.13 2.47 17.24
C ARG A 242 -3.77 1.23 16.61
N VAL A 243 -5.02 1.33 16.17
CA VAL A 243 -5.70 0.30 15.38
C VAL A 243 -5.51 0.65 13.91
N VAL A 244 -4.62 -0.09 13.22
CA VAL A 244 -4.16 0.28 11.87
C VAL A 244 -4.58 -0.74 10.81
N ALA A 245 -4.88 -1.98 11.19
CA ALA A 245 -5.24 -3.05 10.26
C ALA A 245 -6.63 -3.69 10.52
N VAL A 246 -7.27 -4.12 9.44
CA VAL A 246 -8.61 -4.72 9.44
C VAL A 246 -8.66 -6.04 10.21
N ASP A 247 -7.61 -6.86 10.12
CA ASP A 247 -7.59 -8.15 10.80
C ASP A 247 -7.46 -8.02 12.32
N GLU A 248 -6.91 -6.91 12.83
CA GLU A 248 -6.89 -6.61 14.27
C GLU A 248 -8.31 -6.46 14.81
N VAL A 249 -9.15 -5.69 14.09
CA VAL A 249 -10.56 -5.45 14.45
C VAL A 249 -11.40 -6.73 14.44
N VAL A 250 -11.13 -7.63 13.48
CA VAL A 250 -11.82 -8.92 13.41
C VAL A 250 -11.40 -9.85 14.54
N GLN A 251 -10.12 -9.84 14.91
CA GLN A 251 -9.58 -10.64 16.01
C GLN A 251 -10.05 -10.13 17.38
N ASP A 252 -10.11 -8.82 17.57
CA ASP A 252 -10.58 -8.20 18.81
C ASP A 252 -11.58 -7.07 18.52
N ARG A 253 -12.87 -7.41 18.62
CA ARG A 253 -13.97 -6.47 18.36
C ARG A 253 -14.00 -5.30 19.34
N ARG A 254 -13.41 -5.42 20.53
CA ARG A 254 -13.36 -4.35 21.54
C ARG A 254 -12.57 -3.14 21.07
N LEU A 255 -11.71 -3.32 20.06
CA LEU A 255 -11.01 -2.22 19.39
C LEU A 255 -11.98 -1.21 18.75
N LEU A 256 -13.23 -1.59 18.49
CA LEU A 256 -14.28 -0.71 17.97
C LEU A 256 -15.02 0.07 19.05
N ASP A 257 -14.84 -0.24 20.33
CA ASP A 257 -15.64 0.36 21.42
C ASP A 257 -15.46 1.88 21.48
N VAL A 258 -14.27 2.36 21.11
CA VAL A 258 -13.93 3.79 21.01
C VAL A 258 -14.83 4.55 20.02
N LEU A 259 -15.40 3.87 19.03
CA LEU A 259 -16.26 4.48 18.02
C LEU A 259 -17.70 4.65 18.50
N HIS A 260 -18.10 4.01 19.61
CA HIS A 260 -19.46 4.05 20.15
C HIS A 260 -20.54 3.73 19.11
N LEU A 261 -20.29 2.73 18.25
CA LEU A 261 -21.20 2.33 17.18
C LEU A 261 -22.39 1.54 17.73
N SER A 262 -23.54 1.63 17.05
CA SER A 262 -24.66 0.72 17.29
C SER A 262 -24.27 -0.72 16.92
N SER A 263 -24.91 -1.71 17.56
CA SER A 263 -24.64 -3.13 17.27
C SER A 263 -24.87 -3.49 15.80
N GLU A 264 -25.83 -2.84 15.14
CA GLU A 264 -26.08 -2.98 13.71
C GLU A 264 -24.87 -2.51 12.89
N ARG A 265 -24.36 -1.30 13.15
CA ARG A 265 -23.18 -0.75 12.45
C ARG A 265 -21.92 -1.58 12.69
N VAL A 266 -21.75 -2.11 13.90
CA VAL A 266 -20.65 -3.05 14.19
C VAL A 266 -20.79 -4.31 13.34
N GLY A 267 -22.00 -4.87 13.24
CA GLY A 267 -22.29 -6.02 12.39
C GLY A 267 -21.99 -5.77 10.91
N GLU A 268 -22.41 -4.62 10.36
CA GLU A 268 -22.11 -4.22 8.98
C GLU A 268 -20.60 -4.07 8.71
N LEU A 269 -19.89 -3.44 9.64
CA LEU A 269 -18.45 -3.24 9.54
C LEU A 269 -17.70 -4.56 9.57
N LEU A 270 -18.05 -5.47 10.49
CA LEU A 270 -17.43 -6.78 10.58
C LEU A 270 -17.74 -7.63 9.34
N ALA A 271 -18.97 -7.57 8.81
CA ALA A 271 -19.32 -8.24 7.57
C ALA A 271 -18.50 -7.72 6.36
N GLU A 272 -18.25 -6.41 6.28
CA GLU A 272 -17.35 -5.83 5.28
C GLU A 272 -15.91 -6.29 5.48
N ALA A 273 -15.41 -6.29 6.72
CA ALA A 273 -14.07 -6.70 7.09
C ALA A 273 -13.80 -8.18 6.76
N ASP A 274 -14.69 -9.08 7.22
CA ASP A 274 -14.63 -10.51 6.90
C ASP A 274 -14.70 -10.75 5.40
N GLY A 275 -15.60 -10.03 4.70
CA GLY A 275 -15.69 -10.06 3.25
C GLY A 275 -14.36 -9.71 2.59
N LEU A 276 -13.70 -8.63 3.01
CA LEU A 276 -12.41 -8.18 2.47
C LEU A 276 -11.28 -9.20 2.75
N LEU A 277 -11.23 -9.75 3.97
CA LEU A 277 -10.22 -10.74 4.38
C LEU A 277 -10.43 -12.11 3.70
N SER A 278 -11.65 -12.44 3.32
CA SER A 278 -11.99 -13.70 2.64
C SER A 278 -11.65 -13.71 1.14
N LEU A 279 -11.39 -12.54 0.55
CA LEU A 279 -11.06 -12.46 -0.88
C LEU A 279 -9.76 -13.24 -1.17
N SER A 280 -9.78 -14.01 -2.26
CA SER A 280 -8.60 -14.75 -2.72
C SER A 280 -7.38 -13.83 -2.86
N PRO A 281 -6.16 -14.29 -2.54
CA PRO A 281 -4.96 -13.47 -2.73
C PRO A 281 -4.89 -12.95 -4.17
N ALA A 282 -4.40 -11.73 -4.33
CA ALA A 282 -4.16 -11.18 -5.65
C ALA A 282 -3.16 -12.09 -6.37
N SER A 283 -3.48 -12.49 -7.60
CA SER A 283 -2.54 -13.18 -8.49
C SER A 283 -1.82 -12.15 -9.34
N ARG A 284 -0.70 -12.54 -9.97
CA ARG A 284 -0.17 -11.78 -11.10
C ARG A 284 -1.31 -11.59 -12.10
N ALA A 285 -1.73 -10.34 -12.33
CA ALA A 285 -2.30 -10.02 -13.62
C ALA A 285 -1.16 -10.23 -14.62
N THR A 286 -1.40 -10.95 -15.71
CA THR A 286 -0.45 -10.99 -16.83
C THR A 286 -0.34 -9.57 -17.39
N VAL A 287 0.59 -8.78 -16.87
CA VAL A 287 0.78 -7.38 -17.28
C VAL A 287 1.62 -7.37 -18.56
N MET A 288 0.98 -7.02 -19.67
CA MET A 288 1.66 -6.20 -20.68
C MET A 288 1.71 -4.77 -20.16
N VAL A 289 2.92 -4.21 -20.20
CA VAL A 289 3.38 -2.88 -19.75
C VAL A 289 2.43 -1.74 -20.10
#